data_AF-A0ABD4A795-F1
#
_entry.id   AF-A0ABD4A795-F1
#
_cell.length_a   1.000
_cell.length_b   1.000
_cell.length_c   1.000
_cell.angle_alpha   90.00
_cell.angle_beta   90.00
_cell.angle_gamma   90.00
#
_symmetry.space_group_name_H-M   'P 1'
#
loop_
_entity.id
_entity.type
_entity.pdbx_description
1 polymer ?
#
loop_
_entity_poly.entity_id
_entity_poly.type
_entity_poly.pdbx_seq_one_letter_code
_entity_poly.pdbx_strand_id
1 'polypeptide(L)'
;MKNRNLKLQIILLLVIAILSGCFSRPEEKIHKKLEEVVKLEEDFKNEQKPLIKLEEKEKKLYEQIIELGYKEHDKLIALADEAIEVSNQRQEHLNEEKKSIVTASEKFESVKNQIDKLESSQLKKDGQELYAIMEKRYKVYHQLYAEYSKATKKDKKLYEAFKDKNMTLEKLQEKIDEINQAYEQVYLLNDQFNELTKKYNKKKLAFYQSRTY
;
A
#
# COMPACT_ATOMS: atom_id res chain seq x y z
N MET A 1 0.78 71.49 -0.49
CA MET A 1 1.32 70.43 0.40
C MET A 1 0.28 69.40 0.90
N LYS A 2 -1.03 69.72 0.95
CA LYS A 2 -2.08 68.80 1.48
C LYS A 2 -2.27 67.49 0.70
N ASN A 3 -2.11 67.49 -0.62
CA ASN A 3 -2.31 66.30 -1.48
C ASN A 3 -1.13 65.30 -1.50
N ARG A 4 0.06 65.69 -1.03
CA ARG A 4 1.23 64.80 -1.01
C ARG A 4 1.12 63.78 0.13
N ASN A 5 0.56 64.19 1.27
CA ASN A 5 0.34 63.33 2.43
C ASN A 5 -0.81 62.33 2.21
N LEU A 6 -1.87 62.72 1.49
CA LEU A 6 -2.99 61.83 1.16
C LEU A 6 -2.58 60.70 0.19
N LYS A 7 -1.73 61.01 -0.81
CA LYS A 7 -1.18 59.99 -1.73
C LYS A 7 -0.25 59.01 -1.00
N LEU A 8 0.57 59.49 -0.06
CA LEU A 8 1.41 58.62 0.78
C LEU A 8 0.58 57.72 1.71
N GLN A 9 -0.53 58.23 2.27
CA GLN A 9 -1.44 57.45 3.12
C GLN A 9 -2.19 56.35 2.35
N ILE A 10 -2.61 56.63 1.10
CA ILE A 10 -3.25 55.63 0.23
C ILE A 10 -2.26 54.55 -0.21
N ILE A 11 -1.00 54.91 -0.49
CA ILE A 11 0.06 53.94 -0.82
C ILE A 11 0.39 53.06 0.39
N LEU A 12 0.41 53.61 1.61
CA LEU A 12 0.66 52.84 2.84
C LEU A 12 -0.49 51.85 3.14
N LEU A 13 -1.74 52.24 2.89
CA LEU A 13 -2.91 51.35 3.00
C LEU A 13 -2.93 50.24 1.94
N LEU A 14 -2.45 50.51 0.72
CA LEU A 14 -2.30 49.51 -0.34
C LEU A 14 -1.18 48.50 -0.06
N VAL A 15 -0.09 48.92 0.59
CA VAL A 15 1.01 48.00 0.98
C VAL A 15 0.57 47.06 2.12
N ILE A 16 -0.29 47.51 3.03
CA ILE A 16 -0.84 46.65 4.10
C ILE A 16 -1.83 45.61 3.52
N ALA A 17 -2.57 45.96 2.45
CA ALA A 17 -3.49 45.03 1.78
C ALA A 17 -2.81 43.98 0.89
N ILE A 18 -1.54 44.18 0.51
CA ILE A 18 -0.77 43.23 -0.33
C ILE A 18 0.03 42.22 0.52
N LEU A 19 0.12 42.43 1.84
CA LEU A 19 0.77 41.48 2.76
C LEU A 19 -0.14 40.33 3.21
N SER A 20 -1.42 40.29 2.82
CA SER A 20 -2.23 39.07 2.85
C SER A 20 -1.97 38.18 1.62
N GLY A 21 -0.70 38.10 1.19
CA GLY A 21 -0.24 37.01 0.35
C GLY A 21 -0.56 35.71 1.09
N CYS A 22 -1.40 34.87 0.48
CA CYS A 22 -1.96 33.67 1.07
C CYS A 22 -0.84 32.72 1.54
N PHE A 23 -0.38 32.87 2.78
CA PHE A 23 0.41 31.85 3.45
C PHE A 23 -0.51 30.63 3.58
N SER A 24 -0.26 29.60 2.76
CA SER A 24 -1.05 28.37 2.81
C SER A 24 -1.06 27.83 4.24
N ARG A 25 -2.27 27.71 4.77
CA ARG A 25 -2.49 27.30 6.16
C ARG A 25 -1.94 25.89 6.38
N PRO A 26 -1.42 25.54 7.57
CA PRO A 26 -0.93 24.19 7.86
C PRO A 26 -1.94 23.10 7.47
N GLU A 27 -3.22 23.38 7.67
CA GLU A 27 -4.36 22.60 7.20
C GLU A 27 -4.26 22.33 5.68
N GLU A 28 -4.25 23.36 4.84
CA GLU A 28 -4.19 23.21 3.38
C GLU A 28 -2.96 22.39 2.94
N LYS A 29 -1.81 22.61 3.60
CA LYS A 29 -0.59 21.84 3.34
C LYS A 29 -0.74 20.36 3.68
N ILE A 30 -1.38 20.03 4.81
CA ILE A 30 -1.71 18.65 5.16
C ILE A 30 -2.61 18.06 4.08
N HIS A 31 -3.71 18.73 3.72
CA HIS A 31 -4.64 18.22 2.71
C HIS A 31 -3.94 17.91 1.39
N LYS A 32 -3.16 18.86 0.86
CA LYS A 32 -2.39 18.67 -0.37
C LYS A 32 -1.44 17.48 -0.28
N LYS A 33 -0.70 17.34 0.83
CA LYS A 33 0.21 16.20 1.03
C LYS A 33 -0.53 14.86 1.09
N LEU A 34 -1.69 14.81 1.74
CA LEU A 34 -2.50 13.58 1.82
C LEU A 34 -2.99 13.16 0.42
N GLU A 35 -3.38 14.12 -0.43
CA GLU A 35 -3.78 13.82 -1.81
C GLU A 35 -2.59 13.45 -2.71
N GLU A 36 -1.42 14.07 -2.51
CA GLU A 36 -0.18 13.64 -3.15
C GLU A 36 0.18 12.20 -2.78
N VAL A 37 0.07 11.83 -1.50
CA VAL A 37 0.32 10.47 -1.01
C VAL A 37 -0.65 9.46 -1.63
N VAL A 38 -1.93 9.78 -1.73
CA VAL A 38 -2.92 8.91 -2.39
C VAL A 38 -2.57 8.65 -3.85
N LYS A 39 -2.10 9.67 -4.57
CA LYS A 39 -1.64 9.50 -5.97
C LYS A 39 -0.41 8.60 -6.07
N LEU A 40 0.52 8.69 -5.11
CA LEU A 40 1.70 7.83 -5.08
C LEU A 40 1.33 6.36 -4.83
N GLU A 41 0.20 6.07 -4.18
CA GLU A 41 -0.31 4.71 -3.98
C GLU A 41 -1.21 4.20 -5.14
N GLU A 42 -1.30 4.94 -6.25
CA GLU A 42 -2.11 4.53 -7.41
C GLU A 42 -1.57 3.25 -8.06
N ASP A 43 -0.24 3.12 -8.15
CA ASP A 43 0.40 1.91 -8.69
C ASP A 43 0.10 0.69 -7.81
N PHE A 44 0.16 0.82 -6.47
CA PHE A 44 -0.31 -0.24 -5.57
C PHE A 44 -1.72 -0.72 -5.94
N LYS A 45 -2.67 0.21 -6.17
CA LYS A 45 -4.04 -0.16 -6.55
C LYS A 45 -4.09 -0.84 -7.94
N ASN A 46 -3.27 -0.40 -8.88
CA ASN A 46 -3.26 -0.91 -10.25
C ASN A 46 -2.69 -2.33 -10.34
N GLU A 47 -1.69 -2.65 -9.52
CA GLU A 47 -1.05 -3.97 -9.48
C GLU A 47 -1.94 -5.08 -8.87
N GLN A 48 -2.95 -4.73 -8.08
CA GLN A 48 -3.84 -5.70 -7.44
C GLN A 48 -4.64 -6.54 -8.44
N LYS A 49 -5.10 -5.95 -9.56
CA LYS A 49 -5.86 -6.69 -10.58
C LYS A 49 -5.01 -7.73 -11.32
N PRO A 50 -3.81 -7.40 -11.83
CA PRO A 50 -2.86 -8.40 -12.33
C PRO A 50 -2.55 -9.50 -11.32
N LEU A 51 -2.27 -9.14 -10.06
CA LEU A 51 -1.98 -10.11 -9.00
C LEU A 51 -3.11 -11.15 -8.83
N ILE A 52 -4.36 -10.70 -8.69
CA ILE A 52 -5.52 -11.60 -8.55
C ILE A 52 -5.65 -12.54 -9.76
N LYS A 53 -5.46 -12.04 -10.98
CA LYS A 53 -5.52 -12.88 -12.19
C LYS A 53 -4.43 -13.94 -12.21
N LEU A 54 -3.24 -13.61 -11.74
CA LEU A 54 -2.13 -14.55 -11.64
C LEU A 54 -2.39 -15.60 -10.55
N GLU A 55 -2.95 -15.21 -9.40
CA GLU A 55 -3.39 -16.14 -8.36
C GLU A 55 -4.45 -17.12 -8.88
N GLU A 56 -5.45 -16.63 -9.62
CA GLU A 56 -6.47 -17.47 -10.24
C GLU A 56 -5.87 -18.43 -11.28
N LYS A 57 -4.88 -17.97 -12.05
CA LYS A 57 -4.17 -18.81 -13.02
C LYS A 57 -3.35 -19.90 -12.33
N GLU A 58 -2.59 -19.53 -11.31
CA GLU A 58 -1.77 -20.45 -10.52
C GLU A 58 -2.60 -21.52 -9.83
N LYS A 59 -3.76 -21.14 -9.27
CA LYS A 59 -4.71 -22.09 -8.69
C LYS A 59 -5.16 -23.15 -9.70
N LYS A 60 -5.49 -22.75 -10.93
CA LYS A 60 -5.89 -23.68 -12.00
C LYS A 60 -4.75 -24.62 -12.40
N LEU A 61 -3.53 -24.09 -12.50
CA LEU A 61 -2.35 -24.90 -12.80
C LEU A 61 -2.10 -25.93 -11.69
N TYR A 62 -2.22 -25.53 -10.44
CA TYR A 62 -2.12 -26.43 -9.30
C TYR A 62 -3.19 -27.55 -9.36
N GLU A 63 -4.45 -27.20 -9.60
CA GLU A 63 -5.53 -28.19 -9.76
C GLU A 63 -5.22 -29.21 -10.87
N GLN A 64 -4.71 -28.74 -12.02
CA GLN A 64 -4.31 -29.59 -13.14
C GLN A 64 -3.12 -30.51 -12.79
N ILE A 65 -2.12 -30.00 -12.06
CA ILE A 65 -0.97 -30.80 -11.61
C ILE A 65 -1.44 -31.94 -10.69
N ILE A 66 -2.34 -31.65 -9.75
CA ILE A 66 -2.89 -32.65 -8.82
C ILE A 66 -3.73 -33.70 -9.57
N GLU A 67 -4.59 -33.28 -10.51
CA GLU A 67 -5.44 -34.19 -11.29
C GLU A 67 -4.61 -35.12 -12.19
N LEU A 68 -3.59 -34.57 -12.84
CA LEU A 68 -2.68 -35.32 -13.70
C LEU A 68 -1.88 -36.35 -12.88
N GLY A 69 -1.39 -35.94 -11.70
CA GLY A 69 -0.45 -36.71 -10.89
C GLY A 69 0.78 -37.13 -11.69
N TYR A 70 1.47 -38.18 -11.24
CA TYR A 70 2.68 -38.69 -11.92
C TYR A 70 2.40 -39.56 -13.17
N LYS A 71 1.17 -39.55 -13.69
CA LYS A 71 0.76 -40.39 -14.84
C LYS A 71 1.48 -39.99 -16.13
N GLU A 72 1.65 -38.68 -16.36
CA GLU A 72 2.29 -38.13 -17.55
C GLU A 72 3.37 -37.12 -17.14
N HIS A 73 4.57 -37.63 -16.82
CA HIS A 73 5.63 -36.82 -16.21
C HIS A 73 6.06 -35.60 -17.04
N ASP A 74 6.16 -35.73 -18.37
CA ASP A 74 6.54 -34.61 -19.24
C ASP A 74 5.49 -33.48 -19.23
N LYS A 75 4.20 -33.83 -19.20
CA LYS A 75 3.11 -32.84 -19.07
C LYS A 75 3.10 -32.19 -17.68
N LEU A 76 3.39 -32.98 -16.64
CA LEU A 76 3.51 -32.47 -15.28
C LEU A 76 4.65 -31.46 -15.17
N ILE A 77 5.81 -31.73 -15.78
CA ILE A 77 6.93 -30.80 -15.83
C ILE A 77 6.49 -29.48 -16.49
N ALA A 78 5.82 -29.55 -17.65
CA ALA A 78 5.39 -28.36 -18.37
C ALA A 78 4.42 -27.50 -17.54
N LEU A 79 3.46 -28.11 -16.85
CA LEU A 79 2.52 -27.39 -15.97
C LEU A 79 3.23 -26.78 -14.76
N ALA A 80 4.18 -27.50 -14.16
CA ALA A 80 4.97 -27.00 -13.04
C ALA A 80 5.86 -25.82 -13.46
N ASP A 81 6.48 -25.88 -14.64
CA ASP A 81 7.28 -24.76 -15.18
C ASP A 81 6.41 -23.53 -15.48
N GLU A 82 5.20 -23.72 -16.00
CA GLU A 82 4.25 -22.62 -16.18
C GLU A 82 3.84 -22.02 -14.83
N ALA A 83 3.60 -22.85 -13.81
CA ALA A 83 3.24 -22.38 -12.47
C ALA A 83 4.38 -21.58 -11.82
N ILE A 84 5.64 -22.03 -11.95
CA ILE A 84 6.83 -21.30 -11.50
C ILE A 84 6.91 -19.91 -12.16
N GLU A 85 6.62 -19.83 -13.45
CA GLU A 85 6.61 -18.56 -14.18
C GLU A 85 5.50 -17.62 -13.69
N VAL A 86 4.30 -18.15 -13.42
CA VAL A 86 3.23 -17.38 -12.78
C VAL A 86 3.65 -16.86 -11.40
N SER A 87 4.31 -17.69 -10.58
CA SER A 87 4.84 -17.23 -9.29
C SER A 87 5.97 -16.19 -9.45
N ASN A 88 6.75 -16.22 -10.54
CA ASN A 88 7.74 -15.18 -10.87
C ASN A 88 7.05 -13.85 -11.14
N GLN A 89 6.03 -13.86 -11.99
CA GLN A 89 5.24 -12.67 -12.35
C GLN A 89 4.54 -12.10 -11.12
N ARG A 90 3.94 -12.94 -10.26
CA ARG A 90 3.37 -12.48 -8.96
C ARG A 90 4.40 -11.73 -8.13
N GLN A 91 5.62 -12.27 -8.01
CA GLN A 91 6.67 -11.62 -7.23
C GLN A 91 7.13 -10.28 -7.85
N GLU A 92 7.13 -10.15 -9.17
CA GLU A 92 7.43 -8.90 -9.87
C GLU A 92 6.38 -7.84 -9.55
N HIS A 93 5.09 -8.15 -9.73
CA HIS A 93 4.00 -7.24 -9.41
C HIS A 93 4.02 -6.80 -7.93
N LEU A 94 4.28 -7.72 -6.99
CA LEU A 94 4.48 -7.38 -5.57
C LEU A 94 5.63 -6.40 -5.33
N ASN A 95 6.70 -6.50 -6.11
CA ASN A 95 7.83 -5.58 -5.97
C ASN A 95 7.50 -4.20 -6.51
N GLU A 96 6.74 -4.10 -7.60
CA GLU A 96 6.29 -2.82 -8.15
C GLU A 96 5.33 -2.11 -7.18
N GLU A 97 4.32 -2.80 -6.65
CA GLU A 97 3.43 -2.16 -5.67
C GLU A 97 4.17 -1.72 -4.40
N LYS A 98 5.18 -2.48 -3.96
CA LYS A 98 5.99 -2.11 -2.79
C LYS A 98 6.75 -0.81 -3.01
N LYS A 99 7.29 -0.58 -4.21
CA LYS A 99 7.98 0.69 -4.52
C LYS A 99 7.04 1.87 -4.30
N SER A 100 5.81 1.77 -4.80
CA SER A 100 4.79 2.81 -4.64
C SER A 100 4.46 3.10 -3.17
N ILE A 101 4.30 2.06 -2.35
CA ILE A 101 4.02 2.22 -0.91
C ILE A 101 5.21 2.81 -0.16
N VAL A 102 6.45 2.41 -0.48
CA VAL A 102 7.66 2.99 0.13
C VAL A 102 7.76 4.48 -0.17
N THR A 103 7.62 4.87 -1.44
CA THR A 103 7.65 6.28 -1.85
C THR A 103 6.52 7.09 -1.20
N ALA A 104 5.31 6.52 -1.11
CA ALA A 104 4.18 7.14 -0.42
C ALA A 104 4.46 7.33 1.07
N SER A 105 5.03 6.32 1.75
CA SER A 105 5.38 6.38 3.17
C SER A 105 6.42 7.46 3.47
N GLU A 106 7.52 7.51 2.71
CA GLU A 106 8.57 8.53 2.87
C GLU A 106 7.99 9.95 2.69
N LYS A 107 7.12 10.13 1.70
CA LYS A 107 6.44 11.42 1.49
C LYS A 107 5.51 11.76 2.66
N PHE A 108 4.81 10.76 3.20
CA PHE A 108 3.84 10.92 4.27
C PHE A 108 4.47 11.37 5.59
N GLU A 109 5.71 10.99 5.90
CA GLU A 109 6.42 11.42 7.13
C GLU A 109 6.39 12.94 7.31
N SER A 110 6.51 13.68 6.20
CA SER A 110 6.51 15.15 6.20
C SER A 110 5.18 15.79 6.62
N VAL A 111 4.09 15.01 6.74
CA VAL A 111 2.78 15.46 7.24
C VAL A 111 2.85 15.78 8.74
N LYS A 112 3.66 15.03 9.51
CA LYS A 112 3.83 15.23 10.96
C LYS A 112 4.23 16.66 11.30
N ASN A 113 5.22 17.19 10.58
CA ASN A 113 5.70 18.57 10.75
C ASN A 113 4.64 19.65 10.47
N GLN A 114 3.61 19.33 9.69
CA GLN A 114 2.49 20.26 9.45
C GLN A 114 1.42 20.13 10.53
N ILE A 115 1.19 18.91 11.05
CA ILE A 115 0.27 18.67 12.17
C ILE A 115 0.72 19.48 13.40
N ASP A 116 2.01 19.49 13.71
CA ASP A 116 2.54 20.22 14.88
C ASP A 116 2.31 21.74 14.81
N LYS A 117 2.15 22.27 13.59
CA LYS A 117 1.92 23.69 13.28
C LYS A 117 0.45 24.10 13.28
N LEU A 118 -0.49 23.17 13.46
CA LEU A 118 -1.90 23.52 13.60
C LEU A 118 -2.11 24.39 14.85
N GLU A 119 -3.03 25.34 14.84
CA GLU A 119 -3.26 26.16 16.04
C GLU A 119 -4.27 25.50 16.98
N SER A 120 -5.30 24.84 16.42
CA SER A 120 -6.32 24.14 17.20
C SER A 120 -5.78 22.87 17.83
N SER A 121 -5.90 22.76 19.16
CA SER A 121 -5.54 21.55 19.92
C SER A 121 -6.34 20.32 19.48
N GLN A 122 -7.62 20.51 19.15
CA GLN A 122 -8.47 19.45 18.63
C GLN A 122 -8.00 18.99 17.24
N LEU A 123 -7.69 19.93 16.33
CA LEU A 123 -7.18 19.57 15.00
C LEU A 123 -5.80 18.89 15.07
N LYS A 124 -4.92 19.30 15.99
CA LYS A 124 -3.66 18.58 16.25
C LYS A 124 -3.92 17.13 16.63
N LYS A 125 -4.80 16.90 17.60
CA LYS A 125 -5.14 15.56 18.08
C LYS A 125 -5.69 14.70 16.94
N ASP A 126 -6.63 15.22 16.16
CA ASP A 126 -7.20 14.51 15.02
C ASP A 126 -6.16 14.20 13.94
N GLY A 127 -5.25 15.15 13.66
CA GLY A 127 -4.13 14.96 12.75
C GLY A 127 -3.14 13.89 13.24
N GLN A 128 -2.80 13.88 14.54
CA GLN A 128 -1.93 12.87 15.14
C GLN A 128 -2.55 11.47 15.11
N GLU A 129 -3.85 11.35 15.39
CA GLU A 129 -4.57 10.08 15.25
C GLU A 129 -4.57 9.58 13.80
N LEU A 130 -4.83 10.46 12.84
CA LEU A 130 -4.78 10.14 11.41
C LEU A 130 -3.38 9.64 11.01
N TYR A 131 -2.34 10.34 11.43
CA TYR A 131 -0.95 10.00 11.17
C TYR A 131 -0.59 8.63 11.75
N ALA A 132 -0.93 8.37 13.01
CA ALA A 132 -0.65 7.11 13.67
C ALA A 132 -1.38 5.90 13.04
N ILE A 133 -2.59 6.09 12.51
CA ILE A 133 -3.31 5.02 11.78
C ILE A 133 -2.57 4.69 10.48
N MET A 134 -2.11 5.70 9.74
CA MET A 134 -1.39 5.49 8.48
C MET A 134 -0.03 4.82 8.69
N GLU A 135 0.74 5.23 9.71
CA GLU A 135 2.00 4.56 10.05
C GLU A 135 1.78 3.07 10.38
N LYS A 136 0.72 2.76 11.14
CA LYS A 136 0.35 1.36 11.39
C LYS A 136 -0.03 0.63 10.10
N ARG A 137 -0.73 1.29 9.17
CA ARG A 137 -1.08 0.72 7.87
C ARG A 137 0.18 0.37 7.06
N TYR A 138 1.16 1.27 6.99
CA TYR A 138 2.43 0.99 6.31
C TYR A 138 3.22 -0.14 6.97
N LYS A 139 3.26 -0.19 8.31
CA LYS A 139 3.89 -1.30 9.03
C LYS A 139 3.24 -2.64 8.71
N VAL A 140 1.91 -2.72 8.74
CA VAL A 140 1.17 -3.93 8.40
C VAL A 140 1.39 -4.30 6.93
N TYR A 141 1.44 -3.33 6.02
CA TYR A 141 1.77 -3.59 4.62
C TYR A 141 3.15 -4.23 4.45
N HIS A 142 4.19 -3.72 5.13
CA HIS A 142 5.52 -4.32 5.04
C HIS A 142 5.56 -5.77 5.53
N GLN A 143 4.78 -6.09 6.58
CA GLN A 143 4.61 -7.45 7.05
C GLN A 143 3.87 -8.31 6.02
N LEU A 144 2.78 -7.77 5.44
CA LEU A 144 2.00 -8.43 4.39
C LEU A 144 2.87 -8.77 3.18
N TYR A 145 3.62 -7.79 2.65
CA TYR A 145 4.56 -8.00 1.55
C TYR A 145 5.58 -9.11 1.86
N ALA A 146 6.13 -9.13 3.08
CA ALA A 146 7.15 -10.09 3.48
C ALA A 146 6.59 -11.52 3.53
N GLU A 147 5.44 -11.72 4.19
CA GLU A 147 4.80 -13.03 4.29
C GLU A 147 4.25 -13.50 2.94
N TYR A 148 3.67 -12.60 2.13
CA TYR A 148 3.22 -12.93 0.79
C TYR A 148 4.41 -13.36 -0.09
N SER A 149 5.50 -12.58 -0.13
CA SER A 149 6.70 -12.94 -0.91
C SER A 149 7.31 -14.28 -0.45
N LYS A 150 7.22 -14.59 0.84
CA LYS A 150 7.66 -15.88 1.39
C LYS A 150 6.73 -17.02 0.97
N ALA A 151 5.42 -16.80 0.92
CA ALA A 151 4.44 -17.77 0.42
C ALA A 151 4.67 -18.06 -1.07
N THR A 152 4.78 -17.02 -1.91
CA THR A 152 5.09 -17.18 -3.35
C THR A 152 6.40 -17.93 -3.60
N LYS A 153 7.42 -17.75 -2.76
CA LYS A 153 8.67 -18.54 -2.84
C LYS A 153 8.48 -20.00 -2.44
N LYS A 154 7.55 -20.30 -1.52
CA LYS A 154 7.20 -21.69 -1.18
C LYS A 154 6.42 -22.35 -2.31
N ASP A 155 5.51 -21.64 -2.96
CA ASP A 155 4.77 -22.14 -4.12
C ASP A 155 5.75 -22.60 -5.22
N LYS A 156 6.75 -21.78 -5.56
CA LYS A 156 7.83 -22.18 -6.50
C LYS A 156 8.53 -23.46 -6.09
N LYS A 157 8.91 -23.59 -4.82
CA LYS A 157 9.56 -24.79 -4.30
C LYS A 157 8.65 -26.02 -4.34
N LEU A 158 7.35 -25.85 -4.20
CA LEU A 158 6.38 -26.92 -4.37
C LEU A 158 6.31 -27.36 -5.84
N TYR A 159 6.28 -26.43 -6.78
CA TYR A 159 6.30 -26.75 -8.22
C TYR A 159 7.62 -27.40 -8.66
N GLU A 160 8.76 -26.94 -8.15
CA GLU A 160 10.05 -27.63 -8.32
C GLU A 160 10.00 -29.06 -7.77
N ALA A 161 9.35 -29.27 -6.62
CA ALA A 161 9.20 -30.58 -6.00
C ALA A 161 8.31 -31.52 -6.83
N PHE A 162 7.25 -31.03 -7.47
CA PHE A 162 6.42 -31.83 -8.35
C PHE A 162 7.23 -32.43 -9.52
N LYS A 163 8.23 -31.71 -10.03
CA LYS A 163 9.09 -32.19 -11.13
C LYS A 163 9.98 -33.37 -10.75
N ASP A 164 10.30 -33.55 -9.46
CA ASP A 164 11.15 -34.64 -8.98
C ASP A 164 10.39 -35.97 -8.91
N LYS A 165 10.87 -36.97 -9.68
CA LYS A 165 10.30 -38.33 -9.71
C LYS A 165 10.46 -39.08 -8.39
N ASN A 166 11.40 -38.67 -7.53
CA ASN A 166 11.67 -39.31 -6.24
C ASN A 166 10.91 -38.64 -5.08
N MET A 167 10.10 -37.62 -5.38
CA MET A 167 9.32 -36.93 -4.37
C MET A 167 8.23 -37.85 -3.81
N THR A 168 8.13 -37.94 -2.49
CA THR A 168 7.08 -38.72 -1.82
C THR A 168 5.85 -37.86 -1.55
N LEU A 169 4.69 -38.50 -1.47
CA LEU A 169 3.44 -37.82 -1.12
C LEU A 169 3.51 -37.17 0.26
N GLU A 170 4.17 -37.79 1.24
CA GLU A 170 4.32 -37.18 2.57
C GLU A 170 5.13 -35.87 2.50
N LYS A 171 6.24 -35.85 1.76
CA LYS A 171 7.05 -34.64 1.59
C LYS A 171 6.33 -33.53 0.81
N LEU A 172 5.47 -33.90 -0.14
CA LEU A 172 4.60 -32.93 -0.82
C LEU A 172 3.57 -32.34 0.15
N GLN A 173 2.97 -33.19 1.00
CA GLN A 173 2.01 -32.75 1.98
C GLN A 173 2.64 -31.79 3.01
N GLU A 174 3.84 -32.08 3.50
CA GLU A 174 4.59 -31.18 4.40
C GLU A 174 4.77 -29.78 3.78
N LYS A 175 5.13 -29.71 2.49
CA LYS A 175 5.27 -28.44 1.76
C LYS A 175 3.95 -27.70 1.63
N ILE A 176 2.86 -28.42 1.34
CA ILE A 176 1.52 -27.85 1.24
C ILE A 176 1.08 -27.27 2.59
N ASP A 177 1.35 -27.98 3.69
CA ASP A 177 1.02 -27.50 5.04
C ASP A 177 1.80 -26.23 5.41
N GLU A 178 3.09 -26.17 5.08
CA GLU A 178 3.90 -24.94 5.24
C GLU A 178 3.38 -23.76 4.41
N ILE A 179 2.87 -24.03 3.20
CA ILE A 179 2.26 -23.03 2.32
C ILE A 179 0.95 -22.52 2.92
N ASN A 180 0.08 -23.42 3.37
CA ASN A 180 -1.19 -23.08 4.00
C ASN A 180 -1.00 -22.17 5.21
N GLN A 181 -0.07 -22.51 6.11
CA GLN A 181 0.28 -21.68 7.26
C GLN A 181 0.78 -20.29 6.85
N ALA A 182 1.58 -20.20 5.78
CA ALA A 182 2.04 -18.91 5.27
C ALA A 182 0.86 -18.07 4.75
N TYR A 183 -0.08 -18.68 4.03
CA TYR A 183 -1.24 -17.97 3.50
C TYR A 183 -2.27 -17.57 4.57
N GLU A 184 -2.44 -18.33 5.65
CA GLU A 184 -3.22 -17.90 6.81
C GLU A 184 -2.71 -16.56 7.36
N GLN A 185 -1.40 -16.41 7.48
CA GLN A 185 -0.78 -15.18 7.93
C GLN A 185 -0.96 -14.03 6.93
N VAL A 186 -0.89 -14.31 5.62
CA VAL A 186 -1.19 -13.34 4.55
C VAL A 186 -2.62 -12.82 4.67
N TYR A 187 -3.61 -13.71 4.83
CA TYR A 187 -5.01 -13.31 4.96
C TYR A 187 -5.25 -12.44 6.20
N LEU A 188 -4.68 -12.83 7.35
CA LEU A 188 -4.79 -12.04 8.58
C LEU A 188 -4.22 -10.62 8.42
N LEU A 189 -3.04 -10.50 7.81
CA LEU A 189 -2.39 -9.20 7.58
C LEU A 189 -3.15 -8.36 6.55
N ASN A 190 -3.70 -8.99 5.52
CA ASN A 190 -4.54 -8.33 4.52
C ASN A 190 -5.81 -7.74 5.17
N ASP A 191 -6.48 -8.49 6.04
CA ASP A 191 -7.65 -8.00 6.77
C ASP A 191 -7.28 -6.81 7.68
N GLN A 192 -6.17 -6.91 8.40
CA GLN A 192 -5.66 -5.80 9.22
C GLN A 192 -5.36 -4.55 8.37
N PHE A 193 -4.71 -4.73 7.21
CA PHE A 193 -4.41 -3.64 6.29
C PHE A 193 -5.70 -2.98 5.77
N ASN A 194 -6.70 -3.78 5.39
CA ASN A 194 -7.98 -3.30 4.90
C ASN A 194 -8.76 -2.53 5.98
N GLU A 195 -8.77 -3.03 7.21
CA GLU A 195 -9.41 -2.34 8.34
C GLU A 195 -8.71 -1.01 8.68
N LEU A 196 -7.38 -0.98 8.65
CA LEU A 196 -6.62 0.26 8.82
C LEU A 196 -6.88 1.25 7.68
N THR A 197 -6.99 0.77 6.43
CA THR A 197 -7.32 1.59 5.25
C THR A 197 -8.71 2.22 5.40
N LYS A 198 -9.72 1.46 5.82
CA LYS A 198 -11.08 1.98 6.09
C LYS A 198 -11.06 3.03 7.21
N LYS A 199 -10.37 2.74 8.32
CA LYS A 199 -10.24 3.67 9.47
C LYS A 199 -9.55 4.96 9.06
N TYR A 200 -8.46 4.87 8.29
CA TYR A 200 -7.74 6.02 7.76
C TYR A 200 -8.64 6.87 6.87
N ASN A 201 -9.35 6.27 5.91
CA ASN A 201 -10.24 7.01 5.01
C ASN A 201 -11.37 7.75 5.76
N LYS A 202 -11.97 7.11 6.77
CA LYS A 202 -12.97 7.74 7.63
C LYS A 202 -12.40 8.93 8.41
N LYS A 203 -11.22 8.76 9.01
CA LYS A 203 -10.55 9.83 9.77
C LYS A 203 -10.07 10.97 8.87
N LYS A 204 -9.58 10.66 7.66
CA LYS A 204 -9.18 11.64 6.64
C LYS A 204 -10.36 12.54 6.28
N LEU A 205 -11.52 11.94 6.02
CA LEU A 205 -12.75 12.69 5.71
C LEU A 205 -13.18 13.58 6.88
N ALA A 206 -13.17 13.06 8.11
CA ALA A 206 -13.50 13.85 9.31
C ALA A 206 -12.54 15.03 9.50
N PHE A 207 -11.24 14.84 9.28
CA PHE A 207 -10.22 15.89 9.35
C PHE A 207 -10.39 16.98 8.27
N TYR A 208 -11.03 16.65 7.14
CA TYR A 208 -11.39 17.65 6.13
C TYR A 208 -12.63 18.45 6.54
N GLN A 209 -13.62 17.79 7.14
CA GLN A 209 -14.87 18.41 7.56
C GLN A 209 -14.72 19.30 8.80
N SER A 210 -13.75 19.01 9.68
CA SER A 210 -13.47 19.82 10.87
C SER A 210 -12.87 21.21 10.57
N ARG A 211 -12.65 21.54 9.29
CA ARG A 211 -12.20 22.86 8.81
C ARG A 211 -13.32 23.85 8.53
N THR A 212 -14.58 23.42 8.65
CA THR A 212 -15.74 24.17 8.15
C THR A 212 -16.41 25.07 9.21
N TYR A 213 -15.72 25.41 10.30
CA TYR A 213 -16.20 26.34 11.33
C TYR A 213 -15.12 27.32 11.76
#